data_AF-A0A2V8NEA4-F1
#
_entry.id   AF-A0A2V8NEA4-F1
#
_cell.length_a   1.000
_cell.length_b   1.000
_cell.length_c   1.000
_cell.angle_alpha   90.00
_cell.angle_beta   90.00
_cell.angle_gamma   90.00
#
_symmetry.space_group_name_H-M   'P 1'
#
loop_
_entity.id
_entity.type
_entity.pdbx_description
1 polymer ?
#
loop_
_entity_poly.entity_id
_entity_poly.type
_entity_poly.pdbx_seq_one_letter_code
_entity_poly.pdbx_strand_id
1 'polypeptide(L)'
;MNSKAAVAQFQSAHPFPPAELKKHDPRSHTKPHEEGPSFVTVCYPVSAAYNVDMSNDAARSSTEIYSPLETSTHQDHVIAHVLGTTVLGWVVAGEAAHFLLDIGFLWTIYLDGEMNLLPQGVAIAELDSDEATGADKTEMAFDTELLLSEGYDARGLKWFTPARTECLVTGVEVFGSNTGRRLIIRGETANIEIETSLTDGVIMVSSN
;
A
#
# COMPACT_ATOMS: atom_id res chain seq x y z
N MET A 1 39.17 47.04 -35.52
CA MET A 1 39.68 45.88 -36.29
C MET A 1 38.48 45.10 -36.80
N ASN A 2 38.25 45.17 -38.11
CA ASN A 2 37.18 44.46 -38.84
C ASN A 2 37.53 42.97 -38.96
N SER A 3 36.53 42.07 -38.94
CA SER A 3 36.42 40.93 -39.87
C SER A 3 35.14 40.09 -39.70
N LYS A 4 34.42 39.97 -40.83
CA LYS A 4 33.58 38.86 -41.33
C LYS A 4 32.37 38.42 -40.48
N ALA A 5 31.10 38.58 -40.87
CA ALA A 5 30.38 38.23 -42.12
C ALA A 5 30.40 36.72 -42.47
N ALA A 6 29.27 36.03 -42.20
CA ALA A 6 28.71 34.99 -43.05
C ALA A 6 27.20 34.91 -42.82
N VAL A 7 26.46 35.05 -43.91
CA VAL A 7 25.01 35.01 -44.08
C VAL A 7 24.67 33.72 -44.82
N ALA A 8 23.61 33.03 -44.40
CA ALA A 8 22.75 32.14 -45.20
C ALA A 8 21.39 32.13 -44.47
N GLN A 9 20.28 32.74 -44.92
CA GLN A 9 19.44 32.45 -46.10
C GLN A 9 19.23 30.94 -46.33
N PHE A 10 18.06 30.38 -46.57
CA PHE A 10 16.63 30.74 -46.51
C PHE A 10 15.95 29.43 -47.00
N GLN A 11 14.86 28.95 -46.39
CA GLN A 11 13.66 28.42 -47.08
C GLN A 11 12.71 27.68 -46.12
N SER A 12 11.57 28.32 -45.95
CA SER A 12 10.31 27.85 -45.39
C SER A 12 9.58 26.86 -46.31
N ALA A 13 8.53 26.23 -45.74
CA ALA A 13 7.37 25.57 -46.37
C ALA A 13 7.48 24.03 -46.41
N HIS A 14 6.51 23.21 -45.98
CA HIS A 14 5.07 23.36 -45.74
C HIS A 14 4.57 22.25 -44.76
N PRO A 15 3.33 22.37 -44.24
CA PRO A 15 2.81 21.64 -43.09
C PRO A 15 2.34 20.21 -43.40
N PHE A 16 2.43 19.34 -42.39
CA PHE A 16 1.85 18.00 -42.42
C PHE A 16 0.32 18.04 -42.57
N PRO A 17 -0.28 17.20 -43.44
CA PRO A 17 -1.73 17.10 -43.59
C PRO A 17 -2.39 16.35 -42.42
N PRO A 18 -3.67 16.65 -42.11
CA PRO A 18 -4.41 16.02 -41.02
C PRO A 18 -4.84 14.58 -41.37
N ALA A 19 -4.80 13.70 -40.36
CA ALA A 19 -5.26 12.32 -40.46
C ALA A 19 -6.77 12.24 -40.72
N GLU A 20 -7.15 11.44 -41.73
CA GLU A 20 -8.54 11.21 -42.13
C GLU A 20 -9.34 10.46 -41.05
N LEU A 21 -10.45 11.07 -40.62
CA LEU A 21 -11.54 10.40 -39.93
C LEU A 21 -12.25 9.41 -40.87
N LYS A 22 -12.16 8.11 -40.58
CA LYS A 22 -13.09 7.13 -41.12
C LYS A 22 -14.46 7.30 -40.45
N LYS A 23 -15.43 7.78 -41.22
CA LYS A 23 -16.86 7.80 -40.89
C LYS A 23 -17.39 6.36 -40.93
N HIS A 24 -17.97 5.88 -39.84
CA HIS A 24 -18.86 4.71 -39.85
C HIS A 24 -20.29 5.17 -39.52
N ASP A 25 -21.21 4.86 -40.42
CA ASP A 25 -22.64 5.21 -40.42
C ASP A 25 -23.42 4.39 -39.35
N PRO A 26 -24.52 4.91 -38.78
CA PRO A 26 -25.24 4.34 -37.64
C PRO A 26 -26.47 3.52 -38.08
N ARG A 27 -26.75 2.43 -37.33
CA ARG A 27 -28.02 1.70 -37.12
C ARG A 27 -27.84 0.18 -37.27
N SER A 28 -27.90 -0.56 -36.17
CA SER A 28 -29.05 -1.41 -35.86
C SER A 28 -28.90 -2.08 -34.48
N HIS A 29 -30.04 -2.31 -33.86
CA HIS A 29 -30.29 -2.79 -32.50
C HIS A 29 -29.68 -4.16 -32.17
N THR A 30 -29.23 -4.36 -30.93
CA THR A 30 -29.96 -5.10 -29.87
C THR A 30 -29.15 -5.13 -28.56
N LYS A 31 -29.78 -4.79 -27.43
CA LYS A 31 -29.25 -5.05 -26.08
C LYS A 31 -29.32 -6.56 -25.78
N PRO A 32 -28.42 -7.06 -24.95
CA PRO A 32 -28.88 -7.74 -23.75
C PRO A 32 -28.25 -7.15 -22.47
N HIS A 33 -29.03 -7.25 -21.41
CA HIS A 33 -28.71 -6.93 -20.04
C HIS A 33 -28.01 -8.16 -19.45
N GLU A 34 -26.73 -8.06 -19.07
CA GLU A 34 -26.09 -9.08 -18.26
C GLU A 34 -25.25 -8.45 -17.15
N GLU A 35 -25.42 -9.04 -15.97
CA GLU A 35 -25.01 -8.61 -14.65
C GLU A 35 -23.49 -8.74 -14.47
N GLY A 36 -22.92 -7.90 -13.61
CA GLY A 36 -21.46 -7.82 -13.41
C GLY A 36 -20.87 -9.08 -12.79
N PRO A 37 -19.59 -9.40 -13.07
CA PRO A 37 -18.92 -10.51 -12.41
C PRO A 37 -18.46 -10.09 -11.00
N SER A 38 -19.01 -10.79 -10.01
CA SER A 38 -18.48 -10.90 -8.66
C SER A 38 -17.03 -11.40 -8.69
N PHE A 39 -16.14 -10.68 -8.01
CA PHE A 39 -14.76 -11.11 -7.77
C PHE A 39 -14.74 -12.43 -6.99
N VAL A 40 -14.10 -13.45 -7.54
CA VAL A 40 -13.67 -14.64 -6.82
C VAL A 40 -12.16 -14.74 -7.00
N THR A 41 -11.41 -14.43 -5.95
CA THR A 41 -9.96 -14.68 -5.91
C THR A 41 -9.71 -16.18 -5.85
N VAL A 42 -8.94 -16.66 -6.82
CA VAL A 42 -8.52 -18.05 -6.95
C VAL A 42 -7.30 -18.27 -6.05
N CYS A 43 -7.45 -19.10 -5.02
CA CYS A 43 -6.32 -19.66 -4.27
C CYS A 43 -5.82 -20.93 -4.98
N TYR A 44 -4.54 -20.97 -5.35
CA TYR A 44 -3.90 -22.19 -5.83
C TYR A 44 -3.60 -23.15 -4.66
N PRO A 45 -3.86 -24.46 -4.77
CA PRO A 45 -3.56 -25.41 -3.71
C PRO A 45 -2.14 -25.96 -3.85
N VAL A 46 -1.31 -25.83 -2.81
CA VAL A 46 -0.21 -26.77 -2.57
C VAL A 46 -0.71 -27.81 -1.58
N SER A 47 -0.85 -29.03 -2.10
CA SER A 47 -1.29 -30.22 -1.40
C SER A 47 -0.22 -30.74 -0.43
N ALA A 48 -0.54 -30.78 0.85
CA ALA A 48 0.00 -31.75 1.80
C ALA A 48 -1.15 -32.25 2.68
N ALA A 49 -1.63 -33.45 2.40
CA ALA A 49 -2.60 -34.15 3.23
C ALA A 49 -1.90 -34.72 4.47
N TYR A 50 -2.35 -34.36 5.68
CA TYR A 50 -2.13 -35.16 6.88
C TYR A 50 -3.35 -35.09 7.82
N ASN A 51 -4.02 -36.23 7.91
CA ASN A 51 -4.95 -36.75 8.93
C ASN A 51 -5.64 -35.77 9.89
N VAL A 52 -6.96 -35.62 9.70
CA VAL A 52 -7.87 -35.11 10.74
C VAL A 52 -8.08 -36.22 11.76
N ASP A 53 -7.38 -36.16 12.89
CA ASP A 53 -7.83 -36.82 14.11
C ASP A 53 -8.97 -35.96 14.69
N MET A 54 -10.20 -36.44 14.55
CA MET A 54 -11.37 -35.88 15.22
C MET A 54 -11.27 -36.19 16.71
N SER A 55 -10.48 -35.41 17.44
CA SER A 55 -10.50 -35.37 18.89
C SER A 55 -9.87 -34.06 19.38
N ASN A 56 -10.74 -33.08 19.63
CA ASN A 56 -10.75 -32.13 20.76
C ASN A 56 -11.04 -30.66 20.34
N ASP A 57 -12.30 -30.38 19.96
CA ASP A 57 -12.88 -29.04 19.70
C ASP A 57 -13.05 -28.19 20.97
N ALA A 58 -12.05 -28.15 21.87
CA ALA A 58 -12.15 -27.45 23.14
C ALA A 58 -10.81 -26.94 23.69
N ALA A 59 -9.89 -26.43 22.86
CA ALA A 59 -8.66 -25.80 23.39
C ALA A 59 -7.86 -24.93 22.39
N ARG A 60 -8.46 -23.93 21.74
CA ARG A 60 -7.67 -22.77 21.26
C ARG A 60 -8.49 -21.52 20.91
N SER A 61 -9.33 -21.08 21.84
CA SER A 61 -9.51 -19.64 22.03
C SER A 61 -8.57 -19.25 23.16
N SER A 62 -7.27 -19.22 22.88
CA SER A 62 -6.36 -18.47 23.75
C SER A 62 -6.72 -17.01 23.51
N THR A 63 -7.52 -16.42 24.39
CA THR A 63 -7.55 -14.97 24.53
C THR A 63 -6.14 -14.57 24.92
N GLU A 64 -5.33 -14.26 23.92
CA GLU A 64 -3.96 -13.82 24.12
C GLU A 64 -4.01 -12.50 24.87
N ILE A 65 -3.43 -12.49 26.06
CA ILE A 65 -3.45 -11.31 26.92
C ILE A 65 -2.33 -10.40 26.45
N TYR A 66 -2.69 -9.34 25.77
CA TYR A 66 -1.79 -8.25 25.42
C TYR A 66 -1.65 -7.29 26.59
N SER A 67 -0.41 -6.95 26.93
CA SER A 67 -0.09 -5.90 27.91
C SER A 67 0.62 -4.73 27.22
N PRO A 68 0.48 -3.49 27.73
CA PRO A 68 1.24 -2.36 27.23
C PRO A 68 2.74 -2.69 27.15
N LEU A 69 3.35 -2.36 26.02
CA LEU A 69 4.76 -2.58 25.76
C LEU A 69 5.44 -1.21 25.68
N GLU A 70 6.47 -1.03 26.49
CA GLU A 70 7.29 0.18 26.41
C GLU A 70 8.01 0.25 25.07
N THR A 71 7.96 1.42 24.44
CA THR A 71 8.64 1.71 23.19
C THR A 71 10.10 2.09 23.44
N SER A 72 10.95 1.79 22.47
CA SER A 72 12.34 2.25 22.47
C SER A 72 12.41 3.75 22.18
N THR A 73 13.54 4.39 22.53
CA THR A 73 13.79 5.80 22.18
C THR A 73 13.70 6.06 20.68
N HIS A 74 14.05 5.07 19.85
CA HIS A 74 13.89 5.19 18.41
C HIS A 74 12.41 5.15 17.99
N GLN A 75 11.65 4.21 18.51
CA GLN A 75 10.20 4.12 18.25
C GLN A 75 9.48 5.38 18.73
N ASP A 76 9.82 5.93 19.91
CA ASP A 76 9.27 7.21 20.39
C ASP A 76 9.52 8.35 19.40
N HIS A 77 10.72 8.38 18.81
CA HIS A 77 11.07 9.38 17.81
C HIS A 77 10.27 9.20 16.52
N VAL A 78 10.09 7.96 16.05
CA VAL A 78 9.24 7.65 14.89
C VAL A 78 7.79 8.04 15.17
N ILE A 79 7.25 7.65 16.33
CA ILE A 79 5.88 7.95 16.75
C ILE A 79 5.67 9.47 16.77
N ALA A 80 6.61 10.24 17.32
CA ALA A 80 6.53 11.70 17.33
C ALA A 80 6.45 12.32 15.93
N HIS A 81 7.02 11.68 14.90
CA HIS A 81 6.93 12.16 13.52
C HIS A 81 5.63 11.78 12.83
N VAL A 82 5.03 10.64 13.17
CA VAL A 82 3.75 10.21 12.55
C VAL A 82 2.54 10.87 13.21
N LEU A 83 2.67 11.34 14.45
CA LEU A 83 1.62 12.11 15.11
C LEU A 83 1.30 13.38 14.31
N GLY A 84 0.02 13.60 14.01
CA GLY A 84 -0.46 14.72 13.22
C GLY A 84 -0.33 14.52 11.70
N THR A 85 0.05 13.33 11.25
CA THR A 85 0.02 12.94 9.82
C THR A 85 -1.19 12.08 9.52
N THR A 86 -1.59 12.02 8.26
CA THR A 86 -2.75 11.22 7.82
C THR A 86 -2.29 9.94 7.15
N VAL A 87 -2.82 8.78 7.58
CA VAL A 87 -2.61 7.51 6.88
C VAL A 87 -3.48 7.47 5.63
N LEU A 88 -2.85 7.38 4.46
CA LEU A 88 -3.53 7.34 3.16
C LEU A 88 -3.87 5.92 2.72
N GLY A 89 -3.03 4.95 3.08
CA GLY A 89 -3.19 3.55 2.74
C GLY A 89 -2.04 2.71 3.27
N TRP A 90 -2.14 1.39 3.07
CA TRP A 90 -1.12 0.45 3.51
C TRP A 90 -0.94 -0.72 2.56
N VAL A 91 0.22 -1.36 2.65
CA VAL A 91 0.53 -2.64 2.02
C VAL A 91 1.25 -3.52 3.02
N VAL A 92 0.97 -4.83 3.01
CA VAL A 92 1.72 -5.82 3.77
C VAL A 92 2.60 -6.58 2.80
N ALA A 93 3.91 -6.55 3.02
CA ALA A 93 4.91 -7.23 2.21
C ALA A 93 5.91 -7.92 3.13
N GLY A 94 6.13 -9.21 2.91
CA GLY A 94 7.00 -10.01 3.76
C GLY A 94 6.57 -9.99 5.23
N GLU A 95 7.50 -9.64 6.10
CA GLU A 95 7.32 -9.54 7.55
C GLU A 95 7.10 -8.08 8.03
N ALA A 96 6.58 -7.21 7.16
CA ALA A 96 6.32 -5.82 7.47
C ALA A 96 5.00 -5.28 6.90
N ALA A 97 4.39 -4.36 7.65
CA ALA A 97 3.31 -3.50 7.15
C ALA A 97 3.86 -2.10 6.88
N HIS A 98 3.59 -1.58 5.69
CA HIS A 98 4.04 -0.27 5.24
C HIS A 98 2.84 0.66 5.09
N PHE A 99 2.81 1.74 5.85
CA PHE A 99 1.76 2.75 5.85
C PHE A 99 2.25 4.00 5.14
N LEU A 100 1.51 4.44 4.12
CA LEU A 100 1.81 5.70 3.44
C LEU A 100 1.15 6.85 4.19
N LEU A 101 1.97 7.84 4.55
CA LEU A 101 1.54 9.07 5.17
C LEU A 101 1.43 10.20 4.14
N ASP A 102 0.51 11.14 4.38
CA ASP A 102 0.30 12.34 3.56
C ASP A 102 1.53 13.25 3.40
N ILE A 103 2.52 13.10 4.28
CA ILE A 103 3.82 13.77 4.19
C ILE A 103 4.81 13.10 3.19
N GLY A 104 4.43 12.01 2.51
CA GLY A 104 5.29 11.32 1.53
C GLY A 104 6.31 10.36 2.15
N PHE A 105 6.04 9.88 3.36
CA PHE A 105 6.85 8.90 4.08
C PHE A 105 6.11 7.57 4.20
N LEU A 106 6.87 6.48 4.13
CA LEU A 106 6.40 5.15 4.48
C LEU A 106 6.82 4.85 5.92
N TRP A 107 5.82 4.69 6.77
CA TRP A 107 5.97 4.17 8.11
C TRP A 107 5.88 2.65 8.07
N THR A 108 6.99 2.00 8.39
CA THR A 108 7.10 0.54 8.40
C THR A 108 6.97 0.03 9.83
N ILE A 109 6.10 -0.95 10.03
CA ILE A 109 5.94 -1.69 11.28
C ILE A 109 6.32 -3.14 11.00
N TYR A 110 7.35 -3.64 11.68
CA TYR A 110 7.85 -5.00 11.51
C TYR A 110 7.07 -6.00 12.38
N LEU A 111 7.23 -7.29 12.10
CA LEU A 111 6.59 -8.39 12.83
C LEU A 111 6.78 -8.33 14.34
N ASP A 112 7.94 -7.86 14.81
CA ASP A 112 8.28 -7.72 16.24
C ASP A 112 7.81 -6.41 16.88
N GLY A 113 7.14 -5.55 16.11
CA GLY A 113 6.63 -4.25 16.53
C GLY A 113 7.66 -3.14 16.45
N GLU A 114 8.90 -3.41 16.03
CA GLU A 114 9.86 -2.36 15.70
C GLU A 114 9.32 -1.49 14.56
N MET A 115 9.78 -0.25 14.52
CA MET A 115 9.28 0.76 13.60
C MET A 115 10.42 1.42 12.86
N ASN A 116 10.17 1.75 11.60
CA ASN A 116 11.06 2.59 10.81
C ASN A 116 10.24 3.59 10.00
N LEU A 117 10.82 4.75 9.70
CA LEU A 117 10.16 5.79 8.93
C LEU A 117 11.14 6.31 7.88
N LEU A 118 10.80 6.09 6.62
CA LEU A 118 11.65 6.46 5.49
C LEU A 118 10.84 7.21 4.42
N PRO A 119 11.48 8.12 3.66
CA PRO A 119 10.86 8.69 2.47
C PRO A 119 10.44 7.57 1.51
N GLN A 120 9.27 7.71 0.88
CA GLN A 120 8.68 6.63 0.08
C GLN A 120 9.60 6.04 -1.00
N GLY A 121 10.39 6.88 -1.66
CA GLY A 121 11.30 6.44 -2.72
C GLY A 121 12.48 5.60 -2.20
N VAL A 122 12.90 5.85 -0.96
CA VAL A 122 13.95 5.04 -0.30
C VAL A 122 13.35 3.73 0.19
N ALA A 123 12.21 3.79 0.89
CA ALA A 123 11.53 2.61 1.40
C ALA A 123 11.18 1.59 0.30
N ILE A 124 10.58 2.02 -0.81
CA ILE A 124 10.23 1.13 -1.92
C ILE A 124 11.48 0.53 -2.59
N ALA A 125 12.58 1.29 -2.65
CA ALA A 125 13.83 0.78 -3.20
C ALA A 125 14.44 -0.32 -2.31
N GLU A 126 14.30 -0.19 -0.99
CA GLU A 126 14.83 -1.11 0.03
C GLU A 126 13.99 -2.36 0.26
N LEU A 127 12.75 -2.43 -0.25
CA LEU A 127 11.97 -3.68 -0.22
C LEU A 127 12.76 -4.82 -0.85
N ASP A 128 12.78 -5.99 -0.22
CA ASP A 128 13.65 -7.08 -0.65
C ASP A 128 13.30 -7.53 -2.08
N SER A 129 14.31 -7.87 -2.88
CA SER A 129 14.11 -8.31 -4.26
C SER A 129 13.36 -9.63 -4.36
N ASP A 130 13.41 -10.43 -3.30
CA ASP A 130 12.68 -11.69 -3.20
C ASP A 130 11.18 -11.46 -2.92
N GLU A 131 10.83 -10.28 -2.40
CA GLU A 131 9.44 -9.88 -2.08
C GLU A 131 8.82 -9.03 -3.18
N ALA A 132 9.61 -8.21 -3.88
CA ALA A 132 9.15 -7.34 -4.95
C ALA A 132 10.14 -7.27 -6.13
N THR A 133 9.68 -7.64 -7.32
CA THR A 133 10.44 -7.45 -8.56
C THR A 133 10.56 -5.96 -8.91
N GLY A 134 11.45 -5.61 -9.85
CA GLY A 134 11.56 -4.21 -10.30
C GLY A 134 10.27 -3.65 -10.92
N ALA A 135 9.44 -4.51 -11.52
CA ALA A 135 8.13 -4.11 -12.01
C ALA A 135 7.18 -3.79 -10.84
N ASP A 136 7.19 -4.62 -9.80
CA ASP A 136 6.37 -4.43 -8.60
C ASP A 136 6.70 -3.13 -7.88
N LYS A 137 8.00 -2.82 -7.73
CA LYS A 137 8.46 -1.54 -7.15
C LYS A 137 8.00 -0.32 -7.95
N THR A 138 7.93 -0.44 -9.27
CA THR A 138 7.42 0.63 -10.14
C THR A 138 5.93 0.86 -9.93
N GLU A 139 5.16 -0.23 -9.81
CA GLU A 139 3.73 -0.17 -9.55
C GLU A 139 3.44 0.36 -8.13
N MET A 140 4.21 -0.05 -7.12
CA MET A 140 4.12 0.51 -5.77
C MET A 140 4.40 2.02 -5.75
N ALA A 141 5.39 2.48 -6.51
CA ALA A 141 5.68 3.91 -6.63
C ALA A 141 4.54 4.67 -7.31
N PHE A 142 3.90 4.07 -8.31
CA PHE A 142 2.72 4.64 -8.97
C PHE A 142 1.53 4.72 -8.01
N ASP A 143 1.22 3.63 -7.30
CA ASP A 143 0.16 3.59 -6.30
C ASP A 143 0.37 4.65 -5.21
N THR A 144 1.62 4.83 -4.79
CA THR A 144 2.02 5.82 -3.79
C THR A 144 1.75 7.25 -4.27
N GLU A 145 2.15 7.59 -5.50
CA GLU A 145 1.87 8.90 -6.09
C GLU A 145 0.36 9.14 -6.26
N LEU A 146 -0.38 8.09 -6.64
CA LEU A 146 -1.83 8.16 -6.76
C LEU A 146 -2.49 8.44 -5.40
N LEU A 147 -2.07 7.75 -4.35
CA LEU A 147 -2.55 7.99 -2.98
C LEU A 147 -2.18 9.39 -2.48
N LEU A 148 -0.97 9.90 -2.76
CA LEU A 148 -0.59 11.25 -2.36
C LEU A 148 -1.39 12.34 -3.08
N SER A 149 -1.83 12.08 -4.31
CA SER A 149 -2.57 13.05 -5.12
C SER A 149 -4.09 12.98 -4.90
N GLU A 150 -4.66 11.78 -4.75
CA GLU A 150 -6.10 11.56 -4.61
C GLU A 150 -6.53 11.28 -3.16
N GLY A 151 -5.58 11.05 -2.25
CA GLY A 151 -5.84 10.70 -0.87
C GLY A 151 -6.41 9.28 -0.72
N TYR A 152 -7.22 9.09 0.32
CA TYR A 152 -7.87 7.81 0.62
C TYR A 152 -8.95 7.40 -0.41
N ASP A 153 -9.37 8.32 -1.30
CA ASP A 153 -10.34 8.05 -2.37
C ASP A 153 -9.70 7.39 -3.61
N ALA A 154 -8.37 7.22 -3.62
CA ALA A 154 -7.64 6.62 -4.73
C ALA A 154 -8.20 5.24 -5.12
N ARG A 155 -8.34 5.00 -6.42
CA ARG A 155 -8.89 3.75 -6.96
C ARG A 155 -7.94 3.11 -7.97
N GLY A 156 -8.08 1.79 -8.14
CA GLY A 156 -7.27 1.04 -9.10
C GLY A 156 -5.84 0.78 -8.65
N LEU A 157 -5.57 0.94 -7.35
CA LEU A 157 -4.32 0.55 -6.71
C LEU A 157 -4.10 -0.96 -6.87
N LYS A 158 -2.87 -1.36 -7.16
CA LYS A 158 -2.50 -2.77 -7.36
C LYS A 158 -1.94 -3.41 -6.10
N TRP A 159 -1.16 -2.65 -5.36
CA TRP A 159 -0.42 -3.08 -4.19
C TRP A 159 -1.00 -2.51 -2.91
N PHE A 160 -1.32 -1.22 -2.91
CA PHE A 160 -1.83 -0.56 -1.71
C PHE A 160 -3.33 -0.80 -1.53
N THR A 161 -3.70 -1.03 -0.27
CA THR A 161 -5.07 -0.90 0.20
C THR A 161 -5.26 0.54 0.67
N PRO A 162 -6.21 1.31 0.08
CA PRO A 162 -6.48 2.66 0.53
C PRO A 162 -7.12 2.63 1.92
N ALA A 163 -6.83 3.64 2.74
CA ALA A 163 -7.55 3.81 3.99
C ALA A 163 -9.04 4.00 3.71
N ARG A 164 -9.93 3.34 4.46
CA ARG A 164 -11.38 3.44 4.21
C ARG A 164 -11.96 4.79 4.61
N THR A 165 -11.26 5.50 5.48
CA THR A 165 -11.65 6.79 6.04
C THR A 165 -10.38 7.53 6.44
N GLU A 166 -10.45 8.85 6.46
CA GLU A 166 -9.37 9.71 6.93
C GLU A 166 -8.92 9.33 8.34
N CYS A 167 -7.65 8.96 8.48
CA CYS A 167 -7.04 8.57 9.74
C CYS A 167 -5.89 9.52 10.09
N LEU A 168 -6.24 10.72 10.56
CA LEU A 168 -5.28 11.67 11.14
C LEU A 168 -4.78 11.11 12.48
N VAL A 169 -3.50 10.74 12.54
CA VAL A 169 -2.92 10.03 13.68
C VAL A 169 -2.83 10.96 14.89
N THR A 170 -3.54 10.61 15.96
CA THR A 170 -3.59 11.30 17.25
C THR A 170 -2.85 10.56 18.36
N GLY A 171 -2.57 9.26 18.15
CA GLY A 171 -1.90 8.42 19.13
C GLY A 171 -1.46 7.09 18.52
N VAL A 172 -0.46 6.47 19.14
CA VAL A 172 -0.02 5.10 18.82
C VAL A 172 0.11 4.35 20.14
N GLU A 173 -0.60 3.24 20.27
CA GLU A 173 -0.52 2.35 21.43
C GLU A 173 0.13 1.04 21.01
N VAL A 174 1.15 0.61 21.76
CA VAL A 174 1.88 -0.63 21.48
C VAL A 174 1.64 -1.61 22.62
N PHE A 175 1.22 -2.81 22.26
CA PHE A 175 1.01 -3.91 23.19
C PHE A 175 1.81 -5.13 22.73
N GLY A 176 2.26 -5.90 23.72
CA GLY A 176 3.04 -7.10 23.50
C GLY A 176 2.47 -8.29 24.27
N SER A 177 2.72 -9.46 23.71
CA SER A 177 2.55 -10.76 24.34
C SER A 177 3.79 -11.61 24.06
N ASN A 178 3.78 -12.87 24.51
CA ASN A 178 4.86 -13.81 24.19
C ASN A 178 4.87 -14.24 22.72
N THR A 179 3.72 -14.19 22.04
CA THR A 179 3.54 -14.77 20.70
C THR A 179 3.21 -13.75 19.63
N GLY A 180 3.05 -12.48 19.97
CA GLY A 180 2.68 -11.45 19.02
C GLY A 180 2.85 -10.02 19.51
N ARG A 181 2.53 -9.09 18.63
CA ARG A 181 2.37 -7.67 18.93
C ARG A 181 1.00 -7.21 18.49
N ARG A 182 0.51 -6.17 19.15
CA ARG A 182 -0.68 -5.45 18.75
C ARG A 182 -0.40 -3.97 18.82
N LEU A 183 -0.60 -3.28 17.71
CA LEU A 183 -0.44 -1.84 17.61
C LEU A 183 -1.78 -1.23 17.24
N ILE A 184 -2.14 -0.15 17.93
CA ILE A 184 -3.36 0.60 17.64
C ILE A 184 -2.96 2.02 17.27
N ILE A 185 -3.12 2.34 16.00
CA ILE A 185 -3.01 3.71 15.48
C ILE A 185 -4.36 4.38 15.75
N ARG A 186 -4.35 5.36 16.64
CA ARG A 186 -5.53 6.16 16.98
C ARG A 186 -5.67 7.27 15.97
N GLY A 187 -6.70 7.23 15.15
CA GLY A 187 -7.07 8.34 14.27
C GLY A 187 -8.18 9.21 14.87
N GLU A 188 -8.34 10.43 14.37
CA GLU A 188 -9.46 11.29 14.76
C GLU A 188 -10.82 10.66 14.43
N THR A 189 -10.94 10.03 13.25
CA THR A 189 -12.21 9.48 12.75
C THR A 189 -12.27 7.95 12.81
N ALA A 190 -11.14 7.27 12.61
CA ALA A 190 -11.06 5.81 12.54
C ALA A 190 -9.79 5.32 13.24
N ASN A 191 -9.79 4.08 13.69
CA ASN A 191 -8.58 3.44 14.24
C ASN A 191 -8.07 2.37 13.28
N ILE A 192 -6.75 2.27 13.18
CA ILE A 192 -6.10 1.17 12.46
C ILE A 192 -5.43 0.27 13.49
N GLU A 193 -5.76 -1.00 13.43
CA GLU A 193 -5.23 -2.04 14.30
C GLU A 193 -4.35 -2.97 13.51
N ILE A 194 -3.11 -3.14 13.99
CA ILE A 194 -2.12 -4.06 13.46
C ILE A 194 -1.93 -5.17 14.49
N GLU A 195 -2.12 -6.41 14.08
CA GLU A 195 -1.81 -7.59 14.87
C GLU A 195 -0.73 -8.40 14.17
N THR A 196 0.30 -8.81 14.92
CA THR A 196 1.38 -9.64 14.43
C THR A 196 1.43 -10.96 15.20
N SER A 197 1.71 -12.06 14.49
CA SER A 197 2.04 -13.36 15.07
C SER A 197 3.53 -13.64 14.83
N LEU A 198 4.32 -13.61 15.90
CA LEU A 198 5.74 -13.98 15.87
C LEU A 198 5.95 -15.47 15.59
N THR A 199 4.95 -16.29 15.88
CA THR A 199 5.03 -17.74 15.66
C THR A 199 4.78 -18.10 14.21
N ASP A 200 3.83 -17.42 13.57
CA ASP A 200 3.38 -17.74 12.22
C ASP A 200 4.00 -16.82 11.15
N GLY A 201 4.67 -15.73 11.54
CA GLY A 201 5.25 -14.77 10.59
C GLY A 201 4.18 -13.95 9.87
N VAL A 202 3.04 -13.69 10.51
CA VAL A 202 1.88 -13.05 9.88
C VAL A 202 1.64 -11.67 10.45
N ILE A 203 1.31 -10.71 9.58
CA ILE A 203 0.80 -9.39 9.95
C ILE A 203 -0.61 -9.21 9.38
N MET A 204 -1.52 -8.77 10.23
CA MET A 204 -2.89 -8.42 9.86
C MET A 204 -3.13 -6.95 10.16
N VAL A 205 -3.72 -6.24 9.20
CA VAL A 205 -4.13 -4.85 9.34
C VAL A 205 -5.64 -4.76 9.18
N SER A 206 -6.30 -4.15 10.15
CA SER A 206 -7.74 -3.88 10.12
C SER A 206 -8.01 -2.42 10.45
N SER A 207 -9.01 -1.83 9.81
CA SER A 207 -9.44 -0.46 10.09
C SER A 207 -10.90 -0.46 10.52
N ASN A 208 -11.19 0.15 11.66
CA ASN A 208 -12.53 0.23 12.25
C ASN A 208 -13.02 1.68 12.36
#